data_AF-A0A3D5JQY8-F1
#
_entry.id   AF-A0A3D5JQY8-F1
#
_cell.length_a   1.000
_cell.length_b   1.000
_cell.length_c   1.000
_cell.angle_alpha   90.00
_cell.angle_beta   90.00
_cell.angle_gamma   90.00
#
_symmetry.space_group_name_H-M   'P 1'
#
loop_
_entity.id
_entity.type
_entity.pdbx_description
1 polymer ?
#
loop_
_entity_poly.entity_id
_entity_poly.type
_entity_poly.pdbx_seq_one_letter_code
_entity_poly.pdbx_strand_id
1 'polypeptide(L)'
;MSEPSPSALSASARGWTLASAALGLVPLLLQLPTVLAAIIGVVAVVTALVSRKRVLAAPLRLLLVLGMLAAIYWQMGARPGRDTGCALLAAMLALKSSELRSLRDARSLLGFALFSPFAAFLLDQGPTTMGLAVLAALTALLTLQRLAHAEGQAPTPRLGLQLRGIGRLIALGLPLALAGFWLFPRLSEPLWGIPERAVGKPGLSDQMEPDQWLDLMADDNPALRVQFFGPIPAPEQRYWRGPVMTQFDGRVWSQSHGSAGRDRKSG
;
A
#
# COMPACT_ATOMS: atom_id res chain seq x y z
N MET A 1 -10.25 30.01 -32.33
CA MET A 1 -10.31 29.72 -30.89
C MET A 1 -8.90 29.35 -30.46
N SER A 2 -8.11 30.31 -30.01
CA SER A 2 -6.76 30.07 -29.50
C SER A 2 -6.86 29.35 -28.15
N GLU A 3 -6.34 28.13 -28.05
CA GLU A 3 -6.29 27.42 -26.77
C GLU A 3 -5.57 28.30 -25.73
N PRO A 4 -6.10 28.43 -24.50
CA PRO A 4 -5.43 29.18 -23.46
C PRO A 4 -4.05 28.55 -23.23
N SER A 5 -3.00 29.35 -23.37
CA SER A 5 -1.63 28.89 -23.14
C SER A 5 -1.52 28.26 -21.75
N PRO A 6 -0.87 27.08 -21.61
CA PRO A 6 -0.78 26.41 -20.33
C PRO A 6 -0.11 27.34 -19.32
N SER A 7 -0.84 27.66 -18.25
CA SER A 7 -0.36 28.49 -17.16
C SER A 7 0.93 27.89 -16.58
N ALA A 8 2.02 28.64 -16.72
CA ALA A 8 3.35 28.21 -16.30
C ALA A 8 3.38 28.03 -14.77
N LEU A 9 3.96 26.92 -14.32
CA LEU A 9 4.05 26.59 -12.89
C LEU A 9 5.10 27.47 -12.20
N SER A 10 4.71 28.25 -11.19
CA SER A 10 5.64 29.07 -10.40
C SER A 10 6.61 28.22 -9.58
N ALA A 11 7.80 28.75 -9.28
CA ALA A 11 8.82 28.02 -8.52
C ALA A 11 8.34 27.60 -7.12
N SER A 12 7.58 28.46 -6.45
CA SER A 12 6.95 28.16 -5.16
C SER A 12 5.93 27.05 -5.28
N ALA A 13 5.02 27.12 -6.27
CA ALA A 13 4.01 26.08 -6.50
C ALA A 13 4.66 24.72 -6.84
N ARG A 14 5.74 24.72 -7.63
CA ARG A 14 6.55 23.52 -7.89
C ARG A 14 7.16 22.96 -6.61
N GLY A 15 7.74 23.80 -5.76
CA GLY A 15 8.31 23.39 -4.47
C GLY A 15 7.30 22.69 -3.56
N TRP A 16 6.12 23.29 -3.37
CA TRP A 16 5.03 22.69 -2.59
C TRP A 16 4.53 21.38 -3.20
N THR A 17 4.40 21.33 -4.52
CA THR A 17 3.96 20.10 -5.23
C THR A 17 4.94 18.95 -5.02
N LEU A 18 6.24 19.21 -5.19
CA LEU A 18 7.30 18.21 -4.96
C LEU A 18 7.37 17.78 -3.49
N ALA A 19 7.22 18.72 -2.55
CA ALA A 19 7.20 18.41 -1.12
C ALA A 19 6.01 17.53 -0.73
N SER A 20 4.81 17.84 -1.23
CA SER A 20 3.62 17.00 -1.01
C SER A 20 3.75 15.61 -1.63
N ALA A 21 4.28 15.50 -2.85
CA ALA A 21 4.54 14.21 -3.48
C ALA A 21 5.59 13.39 -2.70
N ALA A 22 6.65 14.04 -2.20
CA ALA A 22 7.65 13.39 -1.36
C ALA A 22 7.04 12.90 -0.05
N LEU A 23 6.21 13.70 0.63
CA LEU A 23 5.52 13.29 1.86
C LEU A 23 4.60 12.08 1.63
N GLY A 24 3.89 12.01 0.49
CA GLY A 24 3.11 10.82 0.13
C GLY A 24 3.95 9.59 -0.18
N LEU A 25 5.16 9.79 -0.72
CA LEU A 25 6.09 8.71 -1.04
C LEU A 25 6.74 8.10 0.20
N VAL A 26 7.04 8.89 1.24
CA VAL A 26 7.73 8.44 2.46
C VAL A 26 7.12 7.18 3.09
N PRO A 27 5.82 7.08 3.42
CA PRO A 27 5.28 5.89 4.05
C PRO A 27 5.43 4.64 3.18
N LEU A 28 5.33 4.78 1.84
CA LEU A 28 5.58 3.65 0.93
C LEU A 28 7.04 3.20 0.98
N LEU A 29 8.00 4.13 1.01
CA LEU A 29 9.43 3.78 1.09
C LEU A 29 9.78 3.07 2.39
N LEU A 30 9.12 3.41 3.50
CA LEU A 30 9.34 2.76 4.80
C LEU A 30 8.84 1.31 4.83
N GLN A 31 7.87 0.98 3.98
CA GLN A 31 7.22 -0.33 3.95
C GLN A 31 7.74 -1.24 2.82
N LEU A 32 8.45 -0.67 1.84
CA LEU A 32 9.08 -1.42 0.74
C LEU A 32 10.41 -2.05 1.18
N PRO A 33 10.87 -3.12 0.51
CA PRO A 33 12.18 -3.69 0.79
C PRO A 33 13.28 -2.63 0.58
N THR A 34 14.26 -2.60 1.49
CA THR A 34 15.18 -1.47 1.67
C THR A 34 15.94 -1.07 0.40
N VAL A 35 16.35 -2.05 -0.41
CA VAL A 35 17.06 -1.80 -1.67
C VAL A 35 16.16 -1.12 -2.70
N LEU A 36 14.93 -1.62 -2.91
CA LEU A 36 13.96 -1.00 -3.80
C LEU A 36 13.54 0.37 -3.30
N ALA A 37 13.32 0.52 -1.99
CA ALA A 37 13.04 1.82 -1.37
C ALA A 37 14.18 2.82 -1.63
N ALA A 38 15.44 2.40 -1.50
CA ALA A 38 16.59 3.24 -1.79
C ALA A 38 16.64 3.65 -3.28
N ILE A 39 16.43 2.70 -4.20
CA ILE A 39 16.38 2.99 -5.64
C ILE A 39 15.28 4.00 -5.96
N ILE A 40 14.05 3.77 -5.48
CA ILE A 40 12.92 4.68 -5.71
C ILE A 40 13.21 6.05 -5.08
N GLY A 41 13.74 6.09 -3.86
CA GLY A 41 14.10 7.33 -3.16
C GLY A 41 15.15 8.15 -3.92
N VAL A 42 16.23 7.51 -4.40
CA VAL A 42 17.25 8.16 -5.20
C VAL A 42 16.66 8.69 -6.50
N VAL A 43 15.88 7.88 -7.23
CA VAL A 43 15.22 8.31 -8.46
C VAL A 43 14.30 9.50 -8.18
N ALA A 44 13.50 9.47 -7.11
CA ALA A 44 12.60 10.56 -6.73
C ALA A 44 13.35 11.86 -6.44
N VAL A 45 14.47 11.80 -5.73
CA VAL A 45 15.31 12.97 -5.44
C VAL A 45 15.91 13.52 -6.74
N VAL A 46 16.48 12.66 -7.58
CA VAL A 46 17.10 13.06 -8.85
C VAL A 46 16.06 13.70 -9.78
N THR A 47 14.91 13.06 -9.99
CA THR A 47 13.85 13.59 -10.87
C THR A 47 13.26 14.89 -10.31
N ALA A 48 13.10 15.02 -9.00
CA ALA A 48 12.64 16.26 -8.35
C ALA A 48 13.66 17.41 -8.46
N LEU A 49 14.97 17.13 -8.38
CA LEU A 49 16.01 18.15 -8.55
C LEU A 49 16.12 18.59 -10.01
N VAL A 50 16.04 17.63 -10.95
CA VAL A 50 16.09 17.94 -12.38
C VAL A 50 14.86 18.73 -12.80
N SER A 51 13.66 18.36 -12.33
CA SER A 51 12.40 19.04 -12.68
C SER A 51 12.36 20.50 -12.26
N ARG A 52 13.19 20.94 -11.30
CA ARG A 52 13.34 22.38 -10.97
C ARG A 52 13.98 23.18 -12.10
N LYS A 53 14.89 22.57 -12.87
CA LYS A 53 15.66 23.25 -13.92
C LYS A 53 15.11 22.99 -15.32
N ARG A 54 14.74 21.74 -15.60
CA ARG A 54 14.36 21.29 -16.94
C ARG A 54 13.45 20.07 -16.87
N VAL A 55 12.74 19.82 -17.97
CA VAL A 55 11.98 18.59 -18.11
C VAL A 55 12.89 17.51 -18.67
N LEU A 56 12.79 16.30 -18.12
CA LEU A 56 13.52 15.15 -18.65
C LEU A 56 13.06 14.82 -20.07
N ALA A 57 14.03 14.48 -20.93
CA ALA A 57 13.74 14.03 -22.29
C ALA A 57 12.99 12.70 -22.25
N ALA A 58 12.07 12.50 -23.19
CA ALA A 58 11.26 11.28 -23.32
C ALA A 58 12.06 9.96 -23.26
N PRO A 59 13.19 9.80 -23.99
CA PRO A 59 13.95 8.53 -23.95
C PRO A 59 14.56 8.25 -22.57
N LEU A 60 15.07 9.29 -21.89
CA LEU A 60 15.63 9.12 -20.55
C LEU A 60 14.53 8.77 -19.54
N ARG A 61 13.33 9.35 -19.68
CA ARG A 61 12.18 8.97 -18.85
C ARG A 61 11.77 7.52 -19.09
N LEU A 62 11.71 7.08 -20.36
CA LEU A 62 11.41 5.70 -20.71
C LEU A 62 12.44 4.74 -20.10
N LEU A 63 13.73 5.07 -20.19
CA LEU A 63 14.80 4.28 -19.58
C LEU A 63 14.63 4.18 -18.06
N LEU A 64 14.29 5.27 -17.38
CA LEU A 64 14.00 5.26 -15.94
C LEU A 64 12.77 4.41 -15.60
N VAL A 65 11.71 4.46 -16.41
CA VAL A 65 10.53 3.59 -16.24
C VAL A 65 10.94 2.13 -16.35
N LEU A 66 11.63 1.76 -17.42
CA LEU A 66 12.08 0.38 -17.65
C LEU A 66 13.03 -0.10 -16.55
N GLY A 67 13.96 0.75 -16.11
CA GLY A 67 14.85 0.45 -14.99
C GLY A 67 14.09 0.22 -13.67
N MET A 68 13.06 1.02 -13.40
CA MET A 68 12.24 0.86 -12.20
C MET A 68 11.40 -0.42 -12.24
N LEU A 69 10.80 -0.74 -13.39
CA LEU A 69 10.08 -1.99 -13.59
C LEU A 69 11.01 -3.21 -13.44
N ALA A 70 12.23 -3.12 -13.97
CA ALA A 70 13.25 -4.16 -13.80
C ALA A 70 13.66 -4.33 -12.33
N ALA A 71 13.85 -3.22 -11.59
CA ALA A 71 14.18 -3.27 -10.17
C ALA A 71 13.05 -3.90 -9.33
N ILE A 72 11.79 -3.54 -9.62
CA ILE A 72 10.62 -4.15 -8.99
C ILE A 72 10.56 -5.65 -9.31
N TYR A 73 10.71 -6.02 -10.57
CA TYR A 73 10.69 -7.42 -10.99
C TYR A 73 11.81 -8.25 -10.35
N TRP A 74 13.03 -7.70 -10.29
CA TRP A 74 14.17 -8.37 -9.67
C TRP A 74 13.96 -8.64 -8.18
N GLN A 75 13.32 -7.70 -7.46
CA GLN A 75 13.16 -7.80 -6.02
C GLN A 75 11.87 -8.52 -5.59
N MET A 76 10.78 -8.34 -6.33
CA MET A 76 9.45 -8.87 -5.96
C MET A 76 9.01 -10.04 -6.84
N GLY A 77 9.71 -10.31 -7.95
CA GLY A 77 9.36 -11.34 -8.91
C GLY A 77 8.12 -11.00 -9.75
N ALA A 78 7.67 -11.98 -10.52
CA ALA A 78 6.50 -11.88 -11.41
C ALA A 78 5.16 -12.13 -10.68
N ARG A 79 5.00 -11.63 -9.45
CA ARG A 79 3.82 -11.88 -8.61
C ARG A 79 2.99 -10.61 -8.47
N PRO A 80 1.90 -10.44 -9.25
CA PRO A 80 1.02 -9.30 -9.10
C PRO A 80 0.29 -9.41 -7.76
N GLY A 81 0.48 -8.41 -6.91
CA GLY A 81 -0.05 -8.40 -5.55
C GLY A 81 -0.10 -7.00 -4.98
N ARG A 82 -0.58 -6.90 -3.74
CA ARG A 82 -0.63 -5.65 -2.98
C ARG A 82 0.72 -4.93 -2.96
N ASP A 83 1.78 -5.66 -2.59
CA ASP A 83 3.11 -5.10 -2.36
C ASP A 83 3.71 -4.58 -3.68
N THR A 84 3.56 -5.34 -4.77
CA THR A 84 3.93 -4.94 -6.14
C THR A 84 3.16 -3.71 -6.60
N GLY A 85 1.86 -3.63 -6.33
CA GLY A 85 1.04 -2.45 -6.64
C GLY A 85 1.50 -1.19 -5.90
N CYS A 86 1.87 -1.33 -4.64
CA CYS A 86 2.42 -0.23 -3.83
C CYS A 86 3.78 0.22 -4.35
N ALA A 87 4.65 -0.72 -4.75
CA ALA A 87 5.94 -0.41 -5.36
C ALA A 87 5.78 0.32 -6.70
N LEU A 88 4.84 -0.11 -7.54
CA LEU A 88 4.53 0.55 -8.81
C LEU A 88 4.00 1.97 -8.60
N LEU A 89 3.15 2.20 -7.59
CA LEU A 89 2.69 3.54 -7.23
C LEU A 89 3.84 4.43 -6.74
N ALA A 90 4.71 3.89 -5.87
CA ALA A 90 5.88 4.62 -5.37
C ALA A 90 6.84 5.01 -6.51
N ALA A 91 7.13 4.06 -7.40
CA ALA A 91 7.88 4.26 -8.65
C ALA A 91 7.24 5.33 -9.55
N MET A 92 5.92 5.25 -9.74
CA MET A 92 5.15 6.20 -10.53
C MET A 92 5.29 7.60 -9.96
N LEU A 93 5.09 7.80 -8.65
CA LEU A 93 5.23 9.10 -7.99
C LEU A 93 6.64 9.67 -8.14
N ALA A 94 7.67 8.84 -7.95
CA ALA A 94 9.06 9.22 -8.12
C ALA A 94 9.33 9.74 -9.55
N LEU A 95 8.82 9.03 -10.57
CA LEU A 95 9.03 9.37 -11.98
C LEU A 95 8.15 10.53 -12.44
N LYS A 96 6.92 10.63 -11.95
CA LYS A 96 5.92 11.64 -12.34
C LYS A 96 6.39 13.06 -12.00
N SER A 97 7.24 13.21 -10.98
CA SER A 97 7.87 14.49 -10.62
C SER A 97 8.71 15.10 -11.76
N SER A 98 9.22 14.28 -12.68
CA SER A 98 9.99 14.71 -13.85
C SER A 98 9.18 15.45 -14.91
N GLU A 99 7.85 15.34 -14.86
CA GLU A 99 6.93 15.85 -15.88
C GLU A 99 6.36 17.24 -15.55
N LEU A 100 6.76 17.84 -14.42
CA LEU A 100 6.16 19.09 -13.92
C LEU A 100 6.46 20.31 -14.82
N ARG A 101 5.54 20.62 -15.75
CA ARG A 101 5.59 21.82 -16.61
C ARG A 101 4.52 22.84 -16.23
N SER A 102 3.28 22.37 -16.12
CA SER A 102 2.08 23.18 -15.99
C SER A 102 1.36 22.95 -14.66
N LEU A 103 0.39 23.81 -14.37
CA LEU A 103 -0.53 23.61 -13.24
C LEU A 103 -1.34 22.30 -13.38
N ARG A 104 -1.67 21.90 -14.61
CA ARG A 104 -2.32 20.61 -14.90
C ARG A 104 -1.46 19.44 -14.47
N ASP A 105 -0.16 19.47 -14.78
CA ASP A 105 0.77 18.40 -14.41
C ASP A 105 0.91 18.31 -12.88
N ALA A 106 1.02 19.47 -12.20
CA ALA A 106 1.08 19.55 -10.76
C ALA A 106 -0.18 18.97 -10.09
N ARG A 107 -1.37 19.29 -10.59
CA ARG A 107 -2.62 18.68 -10.11
C ARG A 107 -2.65 17.18 -10.32
N SER A 108 -2.19 16.71 -11.48
CA SER A 108 -2.15 15.27 -11.76
C SER A 108 -1.23 14.56 -10.77
N LEU A 109 -0.04 15.09 -10.50
CA LEU A 109 0.91 14.52 -9.53
C LEU A 109 0.30 14.48 -8.13
N LEU A 110 -0.37 15.55 -7.68
CA LEU A 110 -1.03 15.58 -6.37
C LEU A 110 -2.22 14.62 -6.31
N GLY A 111 -2.98 14.48 -7.40
CA GLY A 111 -4.05 13.49 -7.51
C GLY A 111 -3.51 12.07 -7.31
N PHE A 112 -2.38 11.73 -7.97
CA PHE A 112 -1.71 10.44 -7.74
C PHE A 112 -1.13 10.33 -6.32
N ALA A 113 -0.57 11.41 -5.77
CA ALA A 113 -0.04 11.42 -4.41
C ALA A 113 -1.15 11.18 -3.37
N LEU A 114 -2.38 11.62 -3.62
CA LEU A 114 -3.54 11.34 -2.76
C LEU A 114 -3.94 9.85 -2.74
N PHE A 115 -3.47 9.02 -3.69
CA PHE A 115 -3.61 7.56 -3.60
C PHE A 115 -2.57 6.90 -2.69
N SER A 116 -1.44 7.56 -2.42
CA SER A 116 -0.36 6.96 -1.60
C SER A 116 -0.76 6.64 -0.15
N PRO A 117 -1.56 7.44 0.58
CA PRO A 117 -2.07 7.06 1.89
C PRO A 117 -2.83 5.74 1.87
N PHE A 118 -3.68 5.53 0.86
CA PHE A 118 -4.46 4.29 0.73
C PHE A 118 -3.55 3.08 0.49
N ALA A 119 -2.55 3.22 -0.38
CA ALA A 119 -1.57 2.17 -0.62
C ALA A 119 -0.75 1.85 0.64
N ALA A 120 -0.34 2.88 1.38
CA ALA A 120 0.39 2.71 2.64
C ALA A 120 -0.45 1.99 3.72
N PHE A 121 -1.75 2.33 3.84
CA PHE A 121 -2.68 1.63 4.75
C PHE A 121 -2.94 0.18 4.36
N LEU A 122 -2.77 -0.16 3.09
CA LEU A 122 -2.91 -1.51 2.62
C LEU A 122 -1.79 -2.41 3.19
N LEU A 123 -0.59 -1.84 3.38
CA LEU A 123 0.60 -2.53 3.88
C LEU A 123 0.70 -2.51 5.41
N ASP A 124 0.46 -1.36 6.04
CA ASP A 124 0.56 -1.17 7.49
C ASP A 124 -0.51 -0.19 8.01
N GLN A 125 -1.14 -0.53 9.13
CA GLN A 125 -2.18 0.27 9.78
C GLN A 125 -1.72 0.87 11.12
N GLY A 126 -0.41 0.82 11.40
CA GLY A 126 0.19 1.38 12.60
C GLY A 126 0.08 2.91 12.72
N PRO A 127 0.32 3.46 13.93
CA PRO A 127 0.17 4.88 14.22
C PRO A 127 1.15 5.77 13.43
N THR A 128 2.34 5.26 13.11
CA THR A 128 3.36 5.95 12.30
C THR A 128 2.88 6.15 10.87
N THR A 129 2.40 5.08 10.23
CA THR A 129 1.81 5.13 8.89
C THR A 129 0.59 6.04 8.86
N MET A 130 -0.30 5.94 9.85
CA MET A 130 -1.46 6.83 10.00
C MET A 130 -1.05 8.31 10.05
N GLY A 131 -0.08 8.67 10.91
CA GLY A 131 0.39 10.04 11.02
C GLY A 131 0.97 10.59 9.71
N LEU A 132 1.81 9.80 9.04
CA LEU A 132 2.39 10.17 7.73
C LEU A 132 1.33 10.29 6.64
N ALA A 133 0.38 9.36 6.59
CA ALA A 133 -0.74 9.34 5.65
C ALA A 133 -1.62 10.59 5.79
N VAL A 134 -1.98 10.97 7.02
CA VAL A 134 -2.76 12.19 7.30
C VAL A 134 -1.98 13.44 6.89
N LEU A 135 -0.69 13.52 7.23
CA LEU A 135 0.16 14.64 6.83
C LEU A 135 0.29 14.75 5.31
N ALA A 136 0.49 13.63 4.61
CA ALA A 136 0.55 13.59 3.15
C ALA A 136 -0.77 14.06 2.52
N ALA A 137 -1.91 13.58 3.01
CA ALA A 137 -3.23 13.97 2.51
C ALA A 137 -3.50 15.46 2.73
N LEU A 138 -3.27 15.97 3.95
CA LEU A 138 -3.49 17.39 4.28
C LEU A 138 -2.59 18.30 3.46
N THR A 139 -1.31 17.97 3.33
CA THR A 139 -0.38 18.79 2.52
C THR A 139 -0.73 18.75 1.03
N ALA A 140 -1.16 17.61 0.49
CA ALA A 140 -1.62 17.54 -0.89
C ALA A 140 -2.88 18.38 -1.13
N LEU A 141 -3.86 18.34 -0.21
CA LEU A 141 -5.07 19.17 -0.27
C LEU A 141 -4.77 20.66 -0.16
N LEU A 142 -3.88 21.06 0.77
CA LEU A 142 -3.41 22.45 0.89
C LEU A 142 -2.73 22.93 -0.40
N THR A 143 -1.88 22.09 -1.00
CA THR A 143 -1.20 22.43 -2.25
C THR A 143 -2.17 22.53 -3.42
N LEU A 144 -3.16 21.63 -3.52
CA LEU A 144 -4.24 21.71 -4.52
C LEU A 144 -5.06 23.00 -4.38
N GLN A 145 -5.41 23.37 -3.15
CA GLN A 145 -6.10 24.63 -2.89
C GLN A 145 -5.25 25.83 -3.34
N ARG A 146 -3.95 25.84 -3.04
CA ARG A 146 -3.02 26.89 -3.51
C ARG A 146 -2.91 26.95 -5.03
N LEU A 147 -2.84 25.81 -5.70
CA LEU A 147 -2.83 25.72 -7.17
C LEU A 147 -4.13 26.26 -7.78
N ALA A 148 -5.28 26.04 -7.14
CA ALA A 148 -6.56 26.58 -7.58
C ALA A 148 -6.63 28.11 -7.44
N HIS A 149 -6.13 28.67 -6.33
CA HIS A 149 -6.06 30.13 -6.15
C HIS A 149 -5.09 30.79 -7.14
N ALA A 150 -3.96 30.14 -7.42
CA ALA A 150 -2.99 30.62 -8.39
C ALA A 150 -3.57 30.70 -9.82
N GLU A 151 -4.46 29.78 -10.20
CA GLU A 151 -5.18 29.87 -11.48
C GLU A 151 -6.18 31.00 -11.53
N GLY A 152 -6.94 31.18 -10.45
CA GLY A 152 -7.91 32.28 -10.34
C GLY A 152 -7.27 33.65 -10.12
N GLN A 153 -5.93 33.75 -10.16
CA GLN A 153 -5.16 34.97 -9.84
C GLN A 153 -5.52 35.57 -8.46
N ALA A 154 -6.01 34.73 -7.55
CA ALA A 154 -6.43 35.14 -6.23
C ALA A 154 -5.23 35.10 -5.26
N PRO A 155 -5.12 36.06 -4.33
CA PRO A 155 -4.09 36.01 -3.31
C PRO A 155 -4.24 34.75 -2.46
N THR A 156 -3.11 34.14 -2.09
CA THR A 156 -3.12 32.93 -1.26
C THR A 156 -3.67 33.28 0.13
N PRO A 157 -4.78 32.67 0.57
CA PRO A 157 -5.37 32.97 1.86
C PRO A 157 -4.46 32.51 3.02
N ARG A 158 -4.66 33.06 4.22
CA ARG A 158 -3.93 32.63 5.44
C ARG A 158 -4.16 31.14 5.71
N LEU A 159 -3.17 30.45 6.30
CA LEU A 159 -3.22 29.01 6.56
C LEU A 159 -4.49 28.57 7.31
N GLY A 160 -4.93 29.33 8.32
CA GLY A 160 -6.17 29.03 9.06
C GLY A 160 -7.42 29.04 8.18
N LEU A 161 -7.50 29.92 7.18
CA LEU A 161 -8.61 29.94 6.22
C LEU A 161 -8.52 28.78 5.23
N GLN A 162 -7.31 28.39 4.84
CA GLN A 162 -7.07 27.19 4.02
C GLN A 162 -7.55 25.94 4.74
N LEU A 163 -7.13 25.74 5.99
CA LEU A 163 -7.54 24.62 6.83
C LEU A 163 -9.06 24.59 7.07
N ARG A 164 -9.69 25.75 7.29
CA ARG A 164 -11.16 25.84 7.38
C ARG A 164 -11.84 25.43 6.07
N GLY A 165 -11.31 25.85 4.94
CA GLY A 165 -11.81 25.46 3.61
C GLY A 165 -11.73 23.95 3.39
N ILE A 166 -10.56 23.35 3.70
CA ILE A 166 -10.36 21.90 3.65
C ILE A 166 -11.31 21.18 4.61
N GLY A 167 -11.42 21.65 5.85
CA GLY A 167 -12.33 21.08 6.85
C GLY A 167 -13.79 21.10 6.39
N ARG A 168 -14.23 22.17 5.72
CA ARG A 168 -15.57 22.25 5.13
C ARG A 168 -15.77 21.24 4.00
N LEU A 169 -14.78 21.07 3.12
CA LEU A 169 -14.85 20.06 2.05
C LEU A 169 -14.88 18.64 2.60
N ILE A 170 -14.09 18.36 3.64
CA ILE A 170 -14.11 17.09 4.36
C ILE A 170 -15.49 16.87 5.00
N ALA A 171 -16.03 17.87 5.69
CA ALA A 171 -17.36 17.77 6.31
C ALA A 171 -18.48 17.53 5.28
N LEU A 172 -18.35 18.05 4.07
CA LEU A 172 -19.28 17.77 2.96
C LEU A 172 -19.09 16.37 2.37
N GLY A 173 -17.84 15.88 2.27
CA GLY A 173 -17.54 14.54 1.76
C GLY A 173 -17.80 13.43 2.77
N LEU A 174 -17.75 13.72 4.06
CA LEU A 174 -17.87 12.74 5.14
C LEU A 174 -19.22 11.99 5.12
N PRO A 175 -20.39 12.63 4.95
CA PRO A 175 -21.66 11.93 4.79
C PRO A 175 -21.65 10.96 3.61
N LEU A 176 -21.03 11.34 2.50
CA LEU A 176 -20.94 10.50 1.30
C LEU A 176 -20.03 9.28 1.56
N ALA A 177 -18.91 9.49 2.24
CA ALA A 177 -18.00 8.43 2.65
C ALA A 177 -18.67 7.46 3.65
N LEU A 178 -19.42 7.99 4.62
CA LEU A 178 -20.18 7.19 5.58
C LEU A 178 -21.31 6.41 4.92
N ALA A 179 -22.04 7.02 3.98
CA ALA A 179 -23.04 6.34 3.17
C ALA A 179 -22.42 5.20 2.36
N GLY A 180 -21.27 5.46 1.72
CA GLY A 180 -20.48 4.42 1.05
C GLY A 180 -20.11 3.31 2.02
N PHE A 181 -19.52 3.61 3.17
CA PHE A 181 -19.11 2.63 4.18
C PHE A 181 -20.28 1.78 4.72
N TRP A 182 -21.45 2.38 4.91
CA TRP A 182 -22.61 1.68 5.49
C TRP A 182 -23.38 0.87 4.44
N LEU A 183 -23.47 1.38 3.21
CA LEU A 183 -24.20 0.75 2.11
C LEU A 183 -23.37 -0.31 1.37
N PHE A 184 -22.02 -0.19 1.36
CA PHE A 184 -21.18 -1.19 0.71
C PHE A 184 -21.10 -2.48 1.53
N PRO A 185 -21.38 -3.66 0.93
CA PRO A 185 -21.21 -4.92 1.62
C PRO A 185 -19.74 -5.14 1.95
N ARG A 186 -19.46 -5.50 3.21
CA ARG A 186 -18.11 -5.89 3.64
C ARG A 186 -17.85 -7.30 3.14
N LEU A 187 -17.28 -7.39 1.94
CA LEU A 187 -16.91 -8.67 1.35
C LEU A 187 -15.74 -9.27 2.15
N SER A 188 -15.90 -10.52 2.55
CA SER A 188 -14.87 -11.29 3.26
C SER A 188 -13.67 -11.63 2.37
N GLU A 189 -13.85 -11.54 1.05
CA GLU A 189 -12.82 -11.83 0.06
C GLU A 189 -12.71 -10.69 -0.97
N PRO A 190 -11.50 -10.35 -1.43
CA PRO A 190 -11.33 -9.36 -2.50
C PRO A 190 -11.98 -9.86 -3.80
N LEU A 191 -12.83 -9.06 -4.42
CA LEU A 191 -13.44 -9.38 -5.72
C LEU A 191 -12.42 -9.55 -6.86
N TRP A 192 -11.20 -9.05 -6.66
CA TRP A 192 -10.11 -9.04 -7.64
C TRP A 192 -9.07 -10.14 -7.43
N GLY A 193 -9.40 -11.21 -6.69
CA GLY A 193 -8.74 -12.51 -6.82
C GLY A 193 -7.22 -12.52 -6.67
N ILE A 194 -6.67 -11.83 -5.66
CA ILE A 194 -5.26 -11.96 -5.29
C ILE A 194 -5.18 -12.77 -4.00
N PRO A 195 -4.94 -14.08 -4.07
CA PRO A 195 -4.78 -14.95 -2.90
C PRO A 195 -3.36 -14.79 -2.35
N GLU A 196 -3.00 -13.63 -1.82
CA GLU A 196 -1.74 -13.49 -1.10
C GLU A 196 -1.92 -12.74 0.21
N ARG A 197 -1.83 -13.52 1.29
CA ARG A 197 -1.68 -13.08 2.69
C ARG A 197 -2.85 -12.27 3.22
N ALA A 198 -4.03 -12.90 3.27
CA ALA A 198 -4.78 -12.77 4.50
C ALA A 198 -3.84 -13.24 5.61
N VAL A 199 -3.32 -12.27 6.39
CA VAL A 199 -2.82 -12.36 7.77
C VAL A 199 -2.57 -13.80 8.18
N GLY A 200 -1.31 -14.18 8.38
CA GLY A 200 -0.93 -15.52 8.85
C GLY A 200 -1.94 -15.96 9.90
N LYS A 201 -2.89 -16.80 9.47
CA LYS A 201 -3.92 -17.29 10.37
C LYS A 201 -3.11 -18.14 11.34
N PRO A 202 -3.10 -17.84 12.64
CA PRO A 202 -2.55 -18.78 13.59
C PRO A 202 -3.33 -20.08 13.36
N GLY A 203 -2.59 -21.06 12.87
CA GLY A 203 -3.05 -22.36 12.47
C GLY A 203 -1.87 -23.29 12.68
N LEU A 204 -2.13 -24.59 12.85
CA LEU A 204 -1.03 -25.53 13.05
C LEU A 204 -0.09 -25.49 11.83
N SER A 205 1.11 -24.96 12.02
CA SER A 205 2.21 -25.00 11.06
C SER A 205 2.82 -26.40 10.99
N ASP A 206 3.64 -26.66 9.96
CA ASP A 206 4.37 -27.93 9.81
C ASP A 206 5.52 -28.09 10.81
N GLN A 207 5.78 -27.04 11.59
CA GLN A 207 6.76 -26.96 12.67
C GLN A 207 6.10 -26.41 13.94
N MET A 208 6.54 -26.87 15.11
CA MET A 208 6.07 -26.37 16.41
C MET A 208 7.27 -26.11 17.31
N GLU A 209 7.38 -24.87 17.76
CA GLU A 209 8.23 -24.46 18.87
C GLU A 209 7.36 -24.15 20.09
N PRO A 210 7.81 -24.46 21.32
CA PRO A 210 7.03 -24.19 22.53
C PRO A 210 6.57 -22.72 22.67
N ASP A 211 7.39 -21.77 22.20
CA ASP A 211 7.13 -20.33 22.29
C ASP A 211 6.04 -19.88 21.29
N GLN A 212 6.07 -20.44 20.07
CA GLN A 212 5.11 -20.11 19.00
C GLN A 212 3.69 -20.63 19.28
N TRP A 213 3.51 -21.56 20.23
CA TRP A 213 2.20 -22.07 20.63
C TRP A 213 1.41 -21.08 21.48
N LEU A 214 2.08 -20.15 22.17
CA LEU A 214 1.42 -19.17 23.04
C LEU A 214 0.56 -18.19 22.23
N ASP A 215 1.03 -17.78 21.04
CA ASP A 215 0.28 -16.90 20.14
C ASP A 215 -1.00 -17.56 19.61
N LEU A 216 -0.99 -18.89 19.40
CA LEU A 216 -2.17 -19.69 19.02
C LEU A 216 -3.21 -19.78 20.14
N MET A 217 -2.78 -19.83 21.40
CA MET A 217 -3.70 -19.88 22.55
C MET A 217 -4.38 -18.54 22.84
N ALA A 218 -3.80 -17.44 22.37
CA ALA A 218 -4.34 -16.09 22.54
C ALA A 218 -5.31 -15.69 21.42
N ASP A 219 -5.47 -16.49 20.36
CA ASP A 219 -6.42 -16.22 19.27
C ASP A 219 -7.81 -16.83 19.54
N ASP A 220 -8.83 -15.98 19.57
CA ASP A 220 -10.24 -16.35 19.72
C ASP A 220 -10.96 -16.63 18.38
N ASN A 221 -10.24 -16.63 17.25
CA ASN A 221 -10.83 -16.94 15.95
C ASN A 221 -11.34 -18.40 15.88
N PRO A 222 -12.54 -18.64 15.32
CA PRO A 222 -13.06 -20.00 15.15
C PRO A 222 -12.16 -20.88 14.26
N ALA A 223 -11.53 -21.90 14.86
CA ALA A 223 -10.68 -22.85 14.12
C ALA A 223 -11.47 -23.84 13.24
N LEU A 224 -12.64 -24.29 13.74
CA LEU A 224 -13.49 -25.29 13.07
C LEU A 224 -14.95 -25.09 13.49
N ARG A 225 -15.89 -25.29 12.57
CA ARG A 225 -17.32 -25.47 12.88
C ARG A 225 -17.74 -26.87 12.48
N VAL A 226 -18.32 -27.62 13.41
CA VAL A 226 -18.76 -29.01 13.17
C VAL A 226 -20.24 -29.14 13.42
N GLN A 227 -20.92 -29.85 12.54
CA GLN A 227 -22.28 -30.32 12.75
C GLN A 227 -22.26 -31.83 12.93
N PHE A 228 -22.88 -32.31 14.01
CA PHE A 228 -23.03 -33.74 14.25
C PHE A 228 -24.35 -34.23 13.65
N PHE A 229 -24.32 -35.38 12.97
CA PHE A 229 -25.52 -36.11 12.61
C PHE A 229 -25.85 -37.08 13.75
N GLY A 230 -26.84 -36.73 14.59
CA GLY A 230 -27.20 -37.48 15.80
C GLY A 230 -26.84 -36.76 17.11
N PRO A 231 -26.83 -37.46 18.26
CA PRO A 231 -26.50 -36.86 19.55
C PRO A 231 -25.05 -36.39 19.59
N ILE A 232 -24.80 -35.24 20.22
CA ILE A 232 -23.47 -34.64 20.33
C ILE A 232 -22.60 -35.50 21.28
N PRO A 233 -21.39 -35.94 20.87
CA PRO A 233 -20.48 -36.70 21.73
C PRO A 233 -20.05 -35.93 22.98
N ALA A 234 -19.73 -36.66 24.06
CA ALA A 234 -19.23 -36.08 25.30
C ALA A 234 -17.95 -35.23 25.05
N PRO A 235 -17.68 -34.17 25.85
CA PRO A 235 -16.50 -33.32 25.68
C PRO A 235 -15.18 -34.09 25.52
N GLU A 236 -15.00 -35.15 26.29
CA GLU A 236 -13.80 -36.01 26.30
C GLU A 236 -13.56 -36.75 24.98
N GLN A 237 -14.62 -36.98 24.21
CA GLN A 237 -14.57 -37.65 22.90
C GLN A 237 -14.36 -36.68 21.74
N ARG A 238 -14.36 -35.36 22.01
CA ARG A 238 -14.20 -34.31 21.00
C ARG A 238 -12.72 -33.91 20.84
N TYR A 239 -11.82 -34.89 20.83
CA TYR A 239 -10.42 -34.68 20.50
C TYR A 239 -10.24 -34.64 18.97
N TRP A 240 -10.05 -33.44 18.44
CA TRP A 240 -9.79 -33.22 17.02
C TRP A 240 -8.30 -33.43 16.74
N ARG A 241 -7.98 -34.59 16.16
CA ARG A 241 -6.58 -34.94 15.85
C ARG A 241 -5.99 -33.98 14.82
N GLY A 242 -4.96 -33.24 15.23
CA GLY A 242 -4.14 -32.40 14.35
C GLY A 242 -3.01 -33.17 13.63
N PRO A 243 -2.16 -32.45 12.89
CA PRO A 243 -0.91 -33.01 12.33
C PRO A 243 -0.02 -33.63 13.41
N VAL A 244 0.64 -34.74 13.06
CA VAL A 244 1.56 -35.45 13.95
C VAL A 244 3.00 -35.07 13.60
N MET A 245 3.71 -34.49 14.56
CA MET A 245 5.12 -34.13 14.43
C MET A 245 5.96 -35.21 15.11
N THR A 246 6.79 -35.90 14.33
CA THR A 246 7.60 -37.04 14.80
C THR A 246 9.08 -36.74 14.82
N GLN A 247 9.53 -35.66 14.18
CA GLN A 247 10.95 -35.27 14.16
C GLN A 247 11.18 -34.16 15.18
N PHE A 248 12.19 -34.34 16.05
CA PHE A 248 12.58 -33.35 17.04
C PHE A 248 14.09 -33.10 16.94
N ASP A 249 14.49 -31.84 16.77
CA ASP A 249 15.89 -31.43 16.59
C ASP A 249 16.55 -30.89 17.88
N GLY A 250 15.84 -30.93 19.01
CA GLY A 250 16.25 -30.35 20.29
C GLY A 250 15.55 -29.04 20.64
N ARG A 251 14.88 -28.40 19.68
CA ARG A 251 14.08 -27.17 19.90
C ARG A 251 12.74 -27.18 19.17
N VAL A 252 12.72 -27.70 17.96
CA VAL A 252 11.59 -27.67 17.03
C VAL A 252 11.07 -29.09 16.80
N TRP A 253 9.75 -29.26 16.89
CA TRP A 253 9.06 -30.44 16.39
C TRP A 253 8.62 -30.20 14.95
N SER A 254 8.82 -31.16 14.05
CA SER A 254 8.41 -31.05 12.64
C SER A 254 7.75 -32.33 12.12
N GLN A 255 6.93 -32.18 11.08
CA GLN A 255 6.32 -33.31 10.39
C GLN A 255 7.37 -34.12 9.62
N SER A 256 7.30 -35.44 9.75
CA SER A 256 8.08 -36.35 8.92
C SER A 256 7.60 -36.25 7.47
N HIS A 257 8.44 -35.78 6.56
CA HIS A 257 8.24 -35.90 5.12
C HIS A 257 8.42 -37.35 4.69
N GLY A 258 7.46 -38.20 5.04
CA GLY A 258 7.42 -39.60 4.64
C GLY A 258 6.92 -39.71 3.20
N SER A 259 7.76 -40.24 2.33
CA SER A 259 7.47 -40.60 0.93
C SER A 259 6.21 -41.45 0.81
N ALA A 260 5.05 -40.82 0.59
CA ALA A 260 3.83 -41.48 0.17
C ALA A 260 3.85 -41.60 -1.37
N GLY A 261 4.36 -42.71 -1.88
CA GLY A 261 4.24 -43.05 -3.30
C GLY A 261 5.36 -43.92 -3.84
N ARG A 262 5.36 -45.22 -3.56
CA ARG A 262 5.86 -46.20 -4.53
C ARG A 262 5.04 -47.48 -4.44
N ASP A 263 4.45 -47.79 -5.60
CA ASP A 263 3.49 -48.85 -5.87
C ASP A 263 3.87 -50.21 -5.31
N ARG A 264 2.84 -50.92 -4.84
CA ARG A 264 2.81 -52.39 -4.91
C ARG A 264 1.38 -52.85 -5.19
N LYS A 265 0.97 -52.72 -6.46
CA LYS A 265 0.01 -53.64 -7.08
C LYS A 265 0.82 -54.61 -7.94
N SER A 266 1.00 -55.84 -7.45
CA SER A 266 1.30 -57.00 -8.29
C SER A 266 0.02 -57.85 -8.34
N GLY A 267 -0.68 -57.75 -9.45
CA GLY A 267 -1.42 -58.88 -10.03
C GLY A 267 -0.54 -59.52 -11.09
#